data_AF-A0A3D3JXR7-F1
#
_entry.id   AF-A0A3D3JXR7-F1
#
_cell.length_a   1.000
_cell.length_b   1.000
_cell.length_c   1.000
_cell.angle_alpha   90.00
_cell.angle_beta   90.00
_cell.angle_gamma   90.00
#
_symmetry.space_group_name_H-M   'P 1'
#
loop_
_entity.id
_entity.type
_entity.pdbx_description
1 polymer ?
#
loop_
_entity_poly.entity_id
_entity_poly.type
_entity_poly.pdbx_seq_one_letter_code
_entity_poly.pdbx_strand_id
1 'polypeptide(L)'
;MAEAKGLNKPVKLKSELAAFLGTAELPRTEITKKLWDYIKANRLQTKTENGKAEGAGKFIVADAKLLTIFKNTKSTSKSGKLTDLTDLSEGKTIDMMQMAAVVGANVE
;
A
#
# COMPACT_ATOMS: atom_id res chain seq x y z
N MET A 1 24.38 -6.20 -8.35
CA MET A 1 24.43 -4.98 -7.51
C MET A 1 23.02 -4.42 -7.50
N ALA A 2 22.28 -4.17 -6.43
CA ALA A 2 22.33 -4.34 -4.97
C ALA A 2 20.80 -4.29 -4.61
N GLU A 3 20.15 -5.06 -3.75
CA GLU A 3 20.27 -5.27 -2.31
C GLU A 3 19.21 -6.33 -1.93
N ALA A 4 19.55 -7.62 -1.90
CA ALA A 4 18.66 -8.68 -1.40
C ALA A 4 18.65 -8.77 0.15
N LYS A 5 18.95 -7.67 0.84
CA LYS A 5 19.24 -7.64 2.29
C LYS A 5 18.27 -6.72 3.03
N GLY A 6 16.97 -7.02 2.95
CA GLY A 6 15.95 -6.29 3.71
C GLY A 6 14.51 -6.72 3.46
N LEU A 7 14.20 -7.25 2.27
CA LEU A 7 12.81 -7.58 1.87
C LEU A 7 12.25 -8.87 2.51
N ASN A 8 13.12 -9.77 2.98
CA ASN A 8 12.74 -11.05 3.61
C ASN A 8 12.82 -11.04 5.14
N LYS A 9 13.17 -9.91 5.78
CA LYS A 9 13.04 -9.86 7.24
C LYS A 9 11.54 -9.80 7.57
N PRO A 10 11.01 -10.71 8.40
CA PRO A 10 9.68 -10.54 8.94
C PRO A 10 9.69 -9.21 9.70
N VAL A 11 8.83 -8.30 9.26
CA VAL A 11 8.64 -7.00 9.90
C VAL A 11 7.31 -7.04 10.63
N LYS A 12 7.25 -6.33 11.76
CA LYS A 12 6.05 -6.26 12.56
C LYS A 12 5.07 -5.33 11.86
N LEU A 13 3.86 -5.79 11.59
CA LEU A 13 2.85 -4.95 10.96
C LEU A 13 2.10 -4.16 12.02
N LYS A 14 1.70 -2.94 11.70
CA LYS A 14 0.77 -2.18 12.53
C LYS A 14 -0.60 -2.86 12.60
N SER A 15 -1.34 -2.61 13.67
CA SER A 15 -2.62 -3.23 13.99
C SER A 15 -3.60 -3.28 12.81
N GLU A 16 -3.70 -2.22 12.02
CA GLU A 16 -4.57 -2.12 10.84
C GLU A 16 -4.17 -3.08 9.71
N LEU A 17 -2.89 -3.04 9.33
CA LEU A 17 -2.34 -3.91 8.29
C LEU A 17 -2.31 -5.37 8.76
N ALA A 18 -2.04 -5.59 10.04
CA ALA A 18 -2.09 -6.90 10.69
C ALA A 18 -3.51 -7.48 10.70
N ALA A 19 -4.52 -6.66 11.03
CA ALA A 19 -5.92 -7.06 10.99
C ALA A 19 -6.38 -7.38 9.57
N PHE A 20 -5.92 -6.61 8.57
CA PHE A 20 -6.21 -6.88 7.17
C PHE A 20 -5.60 -8.19 6.67
N LEU A 21 -4.35 -8.49 7.07
CA LEU A 21 -3.64 -9.69 6.62
C LEU A 21 -3.83 -10.92 7.52
N GLY A 22 -4.44 -10.74 8.71
CA GLY A 22 -4.64 -11.76 9.73
C GLY A 22 -3.36 -12.21 10.44
N THR A 23 -2.32 -11.39 10.45
CA THR A 23 -1.00 -11.74 11.03
C THR A 23 -0.26 -10.51 11.53
N ALA A 24 0.50 -10.66 12.61
CA ALA A 24 1.26 -9.57 13.22
C ALA A 24 2.66 -9.39 12.62
N GLU A 25 3.19 -10.38 11.91
CA GLU A 25 4.57 -10.39 11.41
C GLU A 25 4.63 -10.99 9.99
N LEU A 26 5.10 -10.21 9.02
CA LEU A 26 5.28 -10.66 7.63
C LEU A 26 6.44 -9.91 6.96
N PRO A 27 7.12 -10.53 5.99
CA PRO A 27 8.07 -9.81 5.16
C PRO A 27 7.36 -8.82 4.22
N ARG A 28 8.03 -7.71 3.93
CA ARG A 28 7.51 -6.64 3.04
C ARG A 28 7.05 -7.17 1.68
N THR A 29 7.72 -8.21 1.17
CA THR A 29 7.36 -8.90 -0.08
C THR A 29 5.98 -9.54 0.00
N GLU A 30 5.70 -10.30 1.07
CA GLU A 30 4.41 -10.98 1.26
C GLU A 30 3.28 -9.99 1.46
N ILE A 31 3.53 -8.92 2.21
CA ILE A 31 2.56 -7.83 2.43
C ILE A 31 2.17 -7.19 1.10
N THR A 32 3.18 -6.78 0.32
CA THR A 32 2.96 -6.15 -1.00
C THR A 32 2.20 -7.11 -1.90
N LYS A 33 2.56 -8.40 -1.90
CA LYS A 33 1.91 -9.43 -2.70
C LYS A 33 0.45 -9.64 -2.31
N LYS A 34 0.13 -9.75 -1.01
CA LYS A 34 -1.25 -9.89 -0.53
C LYS A 34 -2.11 -8.66 -0.85
N LEU A 35 -1.57 -7.46 -0.64
CA LEU A 35 -2.27 -6.23 -1.04
C LEU A 35 -2.50 -6.18 -2.55
N TRP A 36 -1.50 -6.55 -3.35
CA TRP A 36 -1.59 -6.58 -4.81
C TRP A 36 -2.59 -7.63 -5.32
N ASP A 37 -2.61 -8.81 -4.70
CA ASP A 37 -3.56 -9.87 -4.98
C ASP A 37 -5.00 -9.40 -4.70
N TYR A 38 -5.22 -8.73 -3.56
CA TYR A 38 -6.51 -8.12 -3.24
C TYR A 38 -6.91 -7.05 -4.27
N ILE A 39 -5.98 -6.15 -4.64
CA ILE A 39 -6.23 -5.10 -5.64
C ILE A 39 -6.59 -5.70 -6.99
N LYS A 40 -5.91 -6.76 -7.42
CA LYS A 40 -6.19 -7.46 -8.67
C LYS A 40 -7.50 -8.22 -8.62
N ALA A 41 -7.77 -8.94 -7.54
CA ALA A 41 -9.01 -9.69 -7.33
C ALA A 41 -10.23 -8.75 -7.38
N ASN A 42 -10.10 -7.55 -6.80
CA ASN A 42 -11.14 -6.51 -6.81
C ASN A 42 -11.05 -5.54 -8.00
N ARG A 43 -10.12 -5.77 -8.94
CA ARG A 43 -9.86 -4.93 -10.12
C ARG A 43 -9.68 -3.44 -9.82
N LEU A 44 -9.14 -3.10 -8.65
CA LEU A 44 -8.98 -1.73 -8.17
C LEU A 44 -7.92 -0.93 -8.96
N GLN A 45 -7.24 -1.53 -9.93
CA GLN A 45 -6.32 -0.79 -10.79
C GLN A 45 -7.07 0.12 -11.76
N THR A 46 -6.53 1.32 -11.98
CA THR A 46 -7.08 2.26 -12.96
C THR A 46 -5.96 3.01 -13.67
N LYS A 47 -6.25 3.42 -14.91
CA LYS A 47 -5.37 4.21 -15.74
C LYS A 47 -5.53 5.72 -15.50
N THR A 48 -6.67 6.10 -14.91
CA THR A 48 -7.06 7.49 -14.69
C THR A 48 -6.98 7.80 -13.21
N GLU A 49 -6.29 8.87 -12.85
CA GLU A 49 -6.27 9.36 -11.47
C GLU A 49 -7.69 9.74 -11.01
N ASN A 50 -8.10 9.26 -9.85
CA ASN A 50 -9.48 9.35 -9.32
C ASN A 50 -10.54 8.79 -10.28
N GLY A 51 -10.15 7.86 -11.16
CA GLY A 51 -11.04 7.15 -12.06
C GLY A 51 -11.68 5.93 -11.43
N LYS A 52 -12.57 5.28 -12.19
CA LYS A 52 -13.14 3.99 -11.78
C LYS A 52 -12.11 2.88 -11.88
N ALA A 53 -12.26 1.87 -11.03
CA ALA A 53 -11.53 0.62 -11.08
C ALA A 53 -11.78 -0.08 -12.43
N GLU A 54 -10.77 -0.13 -13.30
CA GLU A 54 -10.82 -0.77 -14.62
C GLU A 54 -10.01 -2.07 -14.68
N GLY A 55 -9.35 -2.45 -13.58
CA GLY A 55 -8.46 -3.62 -13.52
C GLY A 55 -7.14 -3.44 -14.26
N ALA A 56 -6.85 -2.24 -14.79
CA ALA A 56 -5.62 -1.94 -15.51
C ALA A 56 -5.15 -0.52 -15.22
N GLY A 57 -3.83 -0.37 -15.08
CA GLY A 57 -3.17 0.92 -14.94
C GLY A 57 -2.18 0.99 -13.77
N LYS A 58 -1.59 2.17 -13.60
CA LYS A 58 -0.56 2.49 -12.60
C LYS A 58 -1.14 3.02 -11.29
N PHE A 59 -2.41 3.39 -11.30
CA PHE A 59 -3.13 3.89 -10.16
C PHE A 59 -3.97 2.79 -9.51
N ILE A 60 -4.12 2.85 -8.19
CA ILE A 60 -4.88 1.90 -7.39
C ILE A 60 -6.00 2.69 -6.72
N VAL A 61 -7.25 2.35 -7.02
CA VAL A 61 -8.44 2.89 -6.37
C VAL A 61 -8.45 2.44 -4.91
N ALA A 62 -8.55 3.40 -4.01
CA ALA A 62 -8.68 3.16 -2.60
C ALA A 62 -10.12 2.79 -2.26
N ASP A 63 -10.30 1.51 -1.95
CA ASP A 63 -11.50 0.94 -1.37
C ASP A 63 -11.54 1.15 0.15
N ALA A 64 -12.70 1.01 0.80
CA ALA A 64 -12.89 1.21 2.23
C ALA A 64 -11.79 0.56 3.11
N LYS A 65 -11.39 -0.69 2.81
CA LYS A 65 -10.37 -1.42 3.58
C LYS A 65 -8.96 -0.89 3.34
N LEU A 66 -8.64 -0.58 2.08
CA LEU A 66 -7.34 -0.01 1.73
C LEU A 66 -7.22 1.42 2.27
N LEU A 67 -8.34 2.15 2.29
CA LEU A 67 -8.44 3.50 2.80
C LEU A 67 -8.02 3.57 4.27
N THR A 68 -8.38 2.60 5.11
CA THR A 68 -8.01 2.58 6.53
C THR A 68 -6.48 2.48 6.69
N ILE A 69 -5.83 1.62 5.88
CA ILE A 69 -4.37 1.47 5.84
C ILE A 69 -3.69 2.72 5.25
N PHE A 70 -4.23 3.24 4.15
CA PHE A 70 -3.70 4.43 3.48
C PHE A 70 -3.82 5.66 4.38
N LYS A 71 -4.92 5.83 5.11
CA LYS A 71 -5.08 6.92 6.06
C LYS A 71 -4.09 6.87 7.22
N ASN A 72 -3.57 5.70 7.54
CA ASN A 72 -2.49 5.52 8.50
C ASN A 72 -1.08 5.64 7.89
N THR A 73 -0.99 6.00 6.61
CA THR A 73 0.26 6.17 5.88
C THR A 73 0.65 7.63 5.79
N LYS A 74 1.69 7.98 6.56
CA LYS A 74 2.38 9.27 6.45
C LYS A 74 3.88 9.02 6.54
N SER A 75 4.58 9.22 5.42
CA SER A 75 6.02 9.00 5.37
C SER A 75 6.70 10.04 4.49
N THR A 76 7.83 10.56 4.97
CA THR A 76 8.62 11.53 4.24
C THR A 76 9.81 10.81 3.62
N SER A 77 9.89 10.82 2.29
CA SER A 77 11.03 10.21 1.57
C SER A 77 12.32 11.00 1.83
N LYS A 78 13.47 10.32 1.68
CA LYS A 78 14.82 10.89 1.89
C LYS A 78 15.12 12.12 1.00
N SER A 79 14.38 12.30 -0.09
CA SER A 79 14.41 13.49 -0.95
C SER A 79 13.46 14.62 -0.52
N GLY A 80 12.86 14.55 0.68
CA GLY A 80 11.92 15.56 1.19
C GLY A 80 10.50 15.46 0.63
N LYS A 81 10.21 14.46 -0.22
CA LYS A 81 8.87 14.24 -0.76
C LYS A 81 7.97 13.61 0.30
N LEU A 82 7.04 14.40 0.84
CA LEU A 82 6.01 13.93 1.77
C LEU A 82 4.98 13.08 1.00
N THR A 83 4.83 11.83 1.44
CA THR A 83 3.71 10.96 1.07
C THR A 83 2.72 11.00 2.23
N ASP A 84 1.68 11.81 2.08
CA ASP A 84 0.59 11.91 3.04
C ASP A 84 -0.69 11.37 2.39
N LEU A 85 -1.15 10.23 2.90
CA LEU A 85 -2.38 9.58 2.45
C LEU A 85 -3.48 9.66 3.53
N THR A 86 -3.28 10.50 4.55
CA THR A 86 -4.21 10.67 5.68
C THR A 86 -5.53 11.31 5.26
N ASP A 87 -5.49 12.16 4.22
CA ASP A 87 -6.64 12.84 3.62
C ASP A 87 -7.24 12.08 2.40
N LEU A 88 -6.86 10.81 2.23
CA LEU A 88 -7.38 10.02 1.13
C LEU A 88 -8.85 9.63 1.38
N SER A 89 -9.69 9.73 0.35
CA SER A 89 -11.13 9.41 0.39
C SER A 89 -11.44 8.20 -0.47
N GLU A 90 -12.52 7.48 -0.17
CA GLU A 90 -12.98 6.33 -0.98
C GLU A 90 -13.20 6.75 -2.43
N GLY A 91 -12.69 5.94 -3.36
CA GLY A 91 -12.71 6.24 -4.79
C GLY A 91 -11.56 7.12 -5.28
N LYS A 92 -10.74 7.70 -4.38
CA LYS A 92 -9.47 8.32 -4.80
C LYS A 92 -8.47 7.24 -5.20
N THR A 93 -7.48 7.62 -6.00
CA THR A 93 -6.45 6.68 -6.45
C THR A 93 -5.07 7.02 -5.89
N ILE A 94 -4.29 6.00 -5.58
CA ILE A 94 -2.87 6.14 -5.24
C ILE A 94 -1.97 5.60 -6.34
N ASP A 95 -0.77 6.14 -6.47
CA ASP A 95 0.23 5.61 -7.41
C ASP A 95 0.89 4.33 -6.86
N MET A 96 1.32 3.43 -7.75
CA MET A 96 2.04 2.22 -7.39
C MET A 96 3.29 2.49 -6.53
N MET A 97 3.99 3.62 -6.73
CA MET A 97 5.12 3.99 -5.86
C MET A 97 4.68 4.27 -4.42
N GLN A 98 3.46 4.77 -4.22
CA GLN A 98 2.92 5.03 -2.88
C GLN A 98 2.63 3.73 -2.16
N MET A 99 2.34 2.63 -2.86
CA MET A 99 2.19 1.30 -2.27
C MET A 99 3.42 0.87 -1.46
N ALA A 100 4.62 1.10 -2.00
CA ALA A 100 5.85 0.78 -1.29
C ALA A 100 6.02 1.65 -0.04
N ALA A 101 5.61 2.93 -0.11
CA ALA A 101 5.61 3.82 1.05
C ALA A 101 4.55 3.42 2.09
N VAL A 102 3.37 2.96 1.68
CA VAL A 102 2.32 2.41 2.55
C VAL A 102 2.87 1.22 3.32
N VAL A 103 3.43 0.24 2.63
CA VAL A 103 4.04 -0.93 3.28
C VAL A 103 5.14 -0.47 4.23
N GLY A 104 6.04 0.40 3.78
CA GLY A 104 7.13 0.93 4.62
C GLY A 104 6.68 1.71 5.85
N ALA A 105 5.56 2.43 5.80
CA ALA A 105 5.03 3.23 6.91
C ALA A 105 4.16 2.44 7.90
N ASN A 106 3.64 1.30 7.45
CA ASN A 106 2.78 0.39 8.23
C ASN A 106 3.51 -0.85 8.74
N VAL A 107 4.82 -0.91 8.55
CA VAL A 107 5.69 -1.94 9.12
C VAL A 107 6.76 -1.28 9.99
N GLU A 108 7.13 -1.97 11.06
CA GLU A 108 8.16 -1.58 12.02
C GLU A 108 9.55 -2.11 11.62
#